data_AF-A0A1H6VUT5-F1
#
_entry.id   AF-A0A1H6VUT5-F1
#
_cell.length_a   1.000
_cell.length_b   1.000
_cell.length_c   1.000
_cell.angle_alpha   90.00
_cell.angle_beta   90.00
_cell.angle_gamma   90.00
#
_symmetry.space_group_name_H-M   'P 1'
#
loop_
_entity.id
_entity.type
_entity.pdbx_description
1 polymer ?
#
loop_
_entity_poly.entity_id
_entity_poly.type
_entity_poly.pdbx_seq_one_letter_code
_entity_poly.pdbx_strand_id
1 'polypeptide(L)' 'MQRHTVSSSRIDSVGWENNVLEIKFPGGLLYQYADVSKAEYDNFLNSASLGSALSRIEIIHHYHRV' A
#
# COMPACT_ATOMS: atom_id res chain seq x y z
N MET A 1 -4.46 -9.63 -8.23
CA MET A 1 -4.27 -8.18 -8.34
C MET A 1 -3.11 -7.80 -9.26
N GLN A 2 -3.23 -6.68 -9.98
CA GLN A 2 -2.13 -6.06 -10.73
C GLN A 2 -1.59 -4.86 -9.96
N ARG A 3 -0.27 -4.83 -9.74
CA ARG A 3 0.43 -3.70 -9.09
C ARG A 3 0.97 -2.74 -10.15
N HIS A 4 1.02 -1.46 -9.82
CA HIS A 4 1.69 -0.43 -10.63
C HIS A 4 2.83 0.21 -9.83
N THR A 5 3.88 0.63 -10.54
CA THR A 5 5.03 1.30 -9.92
C THR A 5 4.67 2.72 -9.50
N VAL A 6 5.19 3.15 -8.36
CA VAL A 6 4.95 4.50 -7.82
C VAL A 6 6.26 5.22 -7.60
N SER A 7 6.23 6.56 -7.67
CA SER A 7 7.40 7.38 -7.36
C SER A 7 7.50 7.59 -5.84
N SER A 8 8.19 6.69 -5.14
CA SER A 8 8.45 6.79 -3.70
C SER A 8 9.82 6.25 -3.35
N SER A 9 10.47 6.85 -2.34
CA SER A 9 11.73 6.32 -1.79
C SER A 9 11.52 5.07 -0.91
N ARG A 10 10.30 4.87 -0.37
CA ARG A 10 9.98 3.75 0.53
C ARG A 10 9.19 2.63 -0.17
N ILE A 11 8.56 2.90 -1.32
CA ILE A 11 7.63 1.97 -1.97
C ILE A 11 8.00 1.83 -3.45
N ASP A 12 8.10 0.58 -3.91
CA ASP A 12 8.42 0.22 -5.30
C ASP A 12 7.15 0.15 -6.16
N SER A 13 6.15 -0.59 -5.70
CA SER A 13 4.87 -0.73 -6.41
C SER A 13 3.74 -1.02 -5.45
N VAL A 14 2.53 -0.65 -5.87
CA VAL A 14 1.29 -0.82 -5.09
C VAL A 14 0.18 -1.40 -5.94
N GLY A 15 -0.68 -2.17 -5.33
CA GLY A 15 -1.87 -2.73 -5.96
C GLY A 15 -3.00 -2.84 -4.95
N TRP A 16 -4.22 -2.89 -5.46
CA TRP A 16 -5.40 -3.05 -4.63
C TRP A 16 -6.42 -3.94 -5.33
N GLU A 17 -6.97 -4.91 -4.61
CA GLU A 17 -8.01 -5.81 -5.10
C GLU A 17 -8.78 -6.40 -3.91
N ASN A 18 -10.11 -6.49 -3.99
CA ASN A 18 -10.96 -7.15 -2.99
C ASN A 18 -10.70 -6.69 -1.53
N ASN A 19 -10.59 -5.37 -1.30
CA ASN A 19 -10.26 -4.77 0.00
C ASN A 19 -8.88 -5.14 0.57
N VAL A 20 -7.97 -5.62 -0.27
CA VAL A 20 -6.58 -5.88 0.10
C VAL A 20 -5.69 -4.89 -0.63
N LEU A 21 -4.96 -4.07 0.12
CA LEU A 21 -3.87 -3.24 -0.39
C LEU A 21 -2.57 -4.04 -0.30
N GLU A 22 -1.85 -4.12 -1.40
CA GLU A 22 -0.56 -4.79 -1.46
C GLU A 22 0.53 -3.81 -1.84
N ILE A 23 1.64 -3.88 -1.11
CA ILE A 23 2.76 -2.97 -1.23
C ILE A 23 4.04 -3.78 -1.36
N LYS A 24 4.75 -3.55 -2.46
CA LYS A 24 6.11 -4.02 -2.65
C LYS A 24 7.08 -2.92 -2.25
N PHE A 25 8.00 -3.25 -1.36
CA PHE A 25 9.07 -2.37 -0.93
C PHE A 25 10.33 -2.55 -1.79
N PRO A 26 11.23 -1.54 -1.84
CA PRO A 26 12.58 -1.73 -2.37
C PRO A 26 13.24 -2.95 -1.71
N GLY A 27 13.83 -3.83 -2.52
CA GLY A 27 14.37 -5.12 -2.06
C GLY A 27 13.40 -6.30 -2.19
N GLY A 28 12.18 -6.08 -2.68
CA GLY A 28 11.27 -7.15 -3.10
C GLY A 28 10.38 -7.71 -1.99
N LEU A 29 10.41 -7.14 -0.78
CA LEU A 29 9.50 -7.51 0.29
C LEU A 29 8.07 -7.10 -0.07
N LEU A 30 7.12 -8.01 0.11
CA LEU A 30 5.71 -7.83 -0.22
C LEU A 30 4.86 -7.93 1.04
N TYR A 31 4.01 -6.94 1.24
CA TYR A 31 3.08 -6.89 2.36
C TYR A 31 1.67 -6.66 1.86
N GLN A 32 0.71 -7.31 2.51
CA GLN A 32 -0.71 -7.14 2.27
C GLN A 32 -1.38 -6.59 3.52
N TYR A 33 -2.21 -5.57 3.33
CA TYR A 33 -3.02 -4.89 4.32
C TYR A 33 -4.48 -5.26 4.03
N ALA A 34 -5.12 -5.93 4.97
CA ALA A 34 -6.52 -6.35 4.86
C ALA A 34 -7.47 -5.19 5.18
N ASP A 35 -8.72 -5.31 4.72
CA ASP A 35 -9.82 -4.38 5.00
C ASP A 35 -9.58 -2.92 4.59
N VAL A 36 -8.64 -2.69 3.67
CA VAL A 36 -8.40 -1.37 3.09
C VAL A 36 -9.48 -1.11 2.05
N SER A 37 -10.36 -0.14 2.31
CA SER A 37 -11.43 0.21 1.38
C SER A 37 -10.87 0.85 0.10
N LYS A 38 -11.60 0.75 -1.01
CA LYS A 38 -11.19 1.40 -2.28
C LYS A 38 -10.95 2.91 -2.10
N ALA A 39 -11.80 3.58 -1.33
CA ALA A 39 -11.64 5.00 -1.02
C ALA A 39 -10.36 5.31 -0.23
N GLU A 40 -9.94 4.43 0.68
CA GLU A 40 -8.68 4.58 1.41
C GLU A 40 -7.48 4.39 0.49
N TYR A 41 -7.55 3.42 -0.42
CA TYR A 41 -6.55 3.21 -1.45
C TYR A 41 -6.43 4.40 -2.41
N ASP A 42 -7.55 4.93 -2.92
CA ASP A 42 -7.55 6.12 -3.77
C ASP A 42 -6.97 7.34 -3.02
N ASN A 43 -7.35 7.54 -1.74
CA ASN A 43 -6.77 8.59 -0.91
C ASN A 43 -5.27 8.38 -0.65
N PHE A 44 -4.84 7.13 -0.45
CA PHE A 44 -3.44 6.79 -0.28
C PHE A 44 -2.62 7.14 -1.53
N LEU A 45 -3.10 6.79 -2.72
CA LEU A 45 -2.44 7.11 -3.99
C LEU A 45 -2.34 8.61 -4.26
N ASN A 46 -3.35 9.38 -3.85
CA ASN A 46 -3.37 10.84 -3.99
C ASN A 46 -2.58 11.58 -2.89
N SER A 47 -1.98 10.86 -1.93
CA SER A 47 -1.18 11.48 -0.87
C SER A 47 0.09 12.12 -1.43
N ALA A 48 0.40 13.33 -0.95
CA ALA A 48 1.67 14.01 -1.25
C ALA A 48 2.91 13.23 -0.77
N SER A 49 2.74 12.32 0.21
CA SER A 49 3.78 11.41 0.69
C SER A 49 3.19 10.02 0.92
N LEU A 50 3.51 9.09 0.02
CA LEU A 50 3.09 7.69 0.15
C LEU A 50 3.69 7.03 1.40
N GLY A 51 4.89 7.43 1.82
CA GLY A 51 5.51 6.91 3.04
C GLY A 51 4.74 7.31 4.31
N SER A 52 4.30 8.58 4.39
CA SER A 52 3.51 9.07 5.52
C SER A 52 2.09 8.49 5.52
N ALA A 53 1.48 8.34 4.34
CA ALA A 53 0.19 7.69 4.21
C ALA A 53 0.25 6.21 4.61
N LEU A 54 1.33 5.52 4.23
CA LEU A 54 1.57 4.13 4.61
C LEU A 54 1.62 3.96 6.13
N SER A 55 2.33 4.84 6.85
CA SER A 55 2.38 4.75 8.31
C SER A 55 1.00 4.84 8.98
N ARG A 56 0.04 5.56 8.37
CA ARG A 56 -1.35 5.57 8.85
C ARG A 56 -2.06 4.24 8.58
N ILE A 57 -1.85 3.65 7.40
CA ILE A 57 -2.38 2.33 7.07
C ILE A 57 -1.80 1.24 8.00
N GLU A 58 -0.49 1.28 8.28
CA GLU A 58 0.21 0.36 9.19
C GLU A 58 -0.37 0.37 10.62
N ILE A 59 -0.98 1.48 11.05
CA ILE A 59 -1.61 1.63 12.38
C ILE A 59 -3.06 1.13 12.39
N ILE A 60 -3.81 1.37 11.31
CA ILE A 60 -5.25 1.11 11.24
C ILE A 60 -5.54 -0.33 10.82
N HIS A 61 -4.76 -0.85 9.87
CA HIS A 61 -5.05 -2.09 9.17
C HIS A 61 -4.09 -3.19 9.57
N HIS A 62 -4.64 -4.39 9.76
CA HIS A 62 -3.84 -5.58 9.98
C HIS A 62 -3.09 -5.92 8.70
N TYR A 63 -1.81 -6.21 8.84
CA TYR A 63 -0.96 -6.57 7.72
C TYR A 63 -0.17 -7.85 7.98
N HIS A 64 0.18 -8.52 6.89
CA HIS A 64 1.06 -9.67 6.92
C HIS A 64 2.00 -9.64 5.72
N ARG A 65 3.10 -10.38 5.85
CA ARG A 65 4.08 -10.56 4.77
C ARG A 65 3.69 -11.76 3.93
N VAL A 66 3.89 -11.64 2.61
CA VAL A 66 3.69 -12.70 1.60
C VAL A 66 5.04 -13.29 1.19
#